data_AF-A0A4S2RNG0-F1
#
_entry.id   AF-A0A4S2RNG0-F1
#
_cell.length_a   1.000
_cell.length_b   1.000
_cell.length_c   1.000
_cell.angle_alpha   90.00
_cell.angle_beta   90.00
_cell.angle_gamma   90.00
#
_symmetry.space_group_name_H-M   'P 1'
#
loop_
_entity.id
_entity.type
_entity.pdbx_description
1 polymer ?
#
loop_
_entity_poly.entity_id
_entity_poly.type
_entity_poly.pdbx_seq_one_letter_code
_entity_poly.pdbx_strand_id
1 'polypeptide(L)'
;MNVTASTLSLTVADVAASRDFFCTHLGYAVAMAADGFASLTRGEDAAADIVLLRRGSEVLPAEQRDRQATGLIFALTVTGIEAEERRLREAGAPVTMPLREEPWGERLFQLTDPNGIVVQLVEWATPDEPAQKTEEDPAMLVITPTAEKNARMTGLAAPSRGSTELSTWTVAMEAGRSGPEHSVSREQVWTVTAGVLEVTCGGRTEKVAAGQTLVLPPEVLRQVHAPQAAEAHVVMRADGVVRVPGTEDTRVLPWAR
;
A
#
# COMPACT_ATOMS: atom_id res chain seq x y z
N MET A 1 12.12 -20.76 11.80
CA MET A 1 11.25 -21.34 10.75
C MET A 1 11.42 -20.47 9.52
N ASN A 2 11.83 -21.04 8.38
CA ASN A 2 12.11 -20.30 7.15
C ASN A 2 11.08 -20.72 6.10
N VAL A 3 9.96 -19.98 6.01
CA VAL A 3 8.88 -20.27 5.05
C VAL A 3 9.21 -19.57 3.73
N THR A 4 9.20 -20.30 2.63
CA THR A 4 9.53 -19.78 1.29
C THR A 4 8.32 -19.63 0.38
N ALA A 5 7.21 -20.32 0.66
CA ALA A 5 5.97 -20.28 -0.10
C ALA A 5 4.79 -20.76 0.76
N SER A 6 3.57 -20.43 0.33
CA SER A 6 2.31 -20.88 0.92
C SER A 6 1.47 -21.58 -0.15
N THR A 7 0.87 -22.72 0.20
CA THR A 7 0.05 -23.54 -0.71
C THR A 7 -1.23 -23.98 -0.02
N LEU A 8 -2.36 -23.89 -0.72
CA LEU A 8 -3.66 -24.38 -0.26
C LEU A 8 -3.89 -25.82 -0.73
N SER A 9 -3.88 -26.77 0.20
CA SER A 9 -4.21 -28.17 -0.08
C SER A 9 -5.69 -28.43 0.18
N LEU A 10 -6.44 -28.74 -0.88
CA LEU A 10 -7.90 -28.86 -0.87
C LEU A 10 -8.32 -30.28 -1.28
N THR A 11 -9.02 -30.97 -0.38
CA THR A 11 -9.65 -32.25 -0.69
C THR A 11 -10.98 -32.01 -1.39
N VAL A 12 -11.15 -32.54 -2.60
CA VAL A 12 -12.33 -32.35 -3.47
C VAL A 12 -12.88 -33.68 -3.98
N ALA A 13 -14.16 -33.72 -4.34
CA ALA A 13 -14.76 -34.94 -4.89
C ALA A 13 -14.30 -35.19 -6.34
N ASP A 14 -14.25 -34.13 -7.15
CA ASP A 14 -13.80 -34.16 -8.53
C ASP A 14 -12.63 -33.18 -8.75
N VAL A 15 -11.42 -33.72 -8.87
CA VAL A 15 -10.19 -32.94 -9.09
C VAL A 15 -10.20 -32.23 -10.45
N ALA A 16 -10.74 -32.87 -11.49
CA ALA A 16 -10.74 -32.29 -12.83
C ALA A 16 -11.66 -31.08 -12.89
N ALA A 17 -12.85 -31.17 -12.29
CA ALA A 17 -13.82 -30.08 -12.26
C ALA A 17 -13.26 -28.81 -11.57
N SER A 18 -12.62 -28.97 -10.40
CA SER A 18 -11.96 -27.83 -9.72
C SER A 18 -10.77 -27.31 -10.52
N ARG A 19 -9.92 -28.20 -11.05
CA ARG A 19 -8.76 -27.83 -11.87
C ARG A 19 -9.20 -26.97 -13.05
N ASP A 20 -10.20 -27.43 -13.80
CA ASP A 20 -10.69 -26.76 -14.99
C ASP A 20 -11.32 -25.40 -14.64
N PHE A 21 -12.02 -25.30 -13.51
CA PHE A 21 -12.50 -24.01 -12.99
C PHE A 21 -11.35 -23.03 -12.70
N PHE A 22 -10.34 -23.44 -11.94
CA PHE A 22 -9.21 -22.56 -11.58
C PHE A 22 -8.37 -22.16 -12.80
N CYS A 23 -8.16 -23.07 -13.75
CA CYS A 23 -7.43 -22.78 -14.98
C CYS A 23 -8.22 -21.87 -15.92
N THR A 24 -9.50 -22.17 -16.16
CA THR A 24 -10.33 -21.44 -17.13
C THR A 24 -10.68 -20.04 -16.66
N HIS A 25 -11.13 -19.94 -15.40
CA HIS A 25 -11.68 -18.69 -14.90
C HIS A 25 -10.63 -17.86 -14.18
N LEU A 26 -9.76 -18.49 -13.42
CA LEU A 26 -8.84 -17.76 -12.55
C LEU A 26 -7.44 -17.66 -13.14
N GLY A 27 -7.10 -18.33 -14.24
CA GLY A 27 -5.77 -18.19 -14.86
C GLY A 27 -4.65 -18.94 -14.14
N TYR A 28 -5.00 -19.96 -13.34
CA TYR A 28 -4.01 -20.91 -12.85
C TYR A 28 -3.48 -21.81 -13.98
N ALA A 29 -2.22 -22.22 -13.89
CA ALA A 29 -1.63 -23.21 -14.77
C ALA A 29 -1.42 -24.53 -14.02
N VAL A 30 -1.52 -25.66 -14.73
CA VAL A 30 -1.22 -26.98 -14.17
C VAL A 30 0.30 -27.13 -14.10
N ALA A 31 0.85 -27.15 -12.88
CA ALA A 31 2.26 -27.45 -12.65
C ALA A 31 2.54 -28.95 -12.70
N MET A 32 1.61 -29.77 -12.16
CA MET A 32 1.71 -31.23 -12.14
C MET A 32 0.31 -31.84 -12.00
N ALA A 33 0.05 -32.99 -12.63
CA ALA A 33 -1.20 -33.73 -12.45
C ALA A 33 -0.97 -35.24 -12.50
N ALA A 34 -1.80 -35.98 -11.76
CA ALA A 34 -1.84 -37.45 -11.74
C ALA A 34 -3.29 -37.91 -11.43
N ASP A 35 -3.55 -39.22 -11.39
CA ASP A 35 -4.90 -39.69 -11.01
C ASP A 35 -5.25 -39.23 -9.59
N GLY A 36 -6.38 -38.53 -9.46
CA GLY A 36 -6.86 -37.99 -8.19
C GLY A 36 -6.01 -36.86 -7.59
N PHE A 37 -5.13 -36.22 -8.38
CA PHE A 37 -4.24 -35.15 -7.91
C PHE A 37 -3.99 -34.08 -8.98
N ALA A 38 -3.99 -32.81 -8.60
CA ALA A 38 -3.48 -31.71 -9.43
C ALA A 38 -2.81 -30.64 -8.57
N SER A 39 -1.62 -30.19 -9.00
CA SER A 39 -0.94 -29.01 -8.48
C SER A 39 -1.08 -27.87 -9.48
N LEU A 40 -1.54 -26.73 -8.99
CA LEU A 40 -1.83 -25.54 -9.75
C LEU A 40 -0.97 -24.38 -9.25
N THR A 41 -0.43 -23.61 -10.18
CA THR A 41 0.36 -22.42 -9.86
C THR A 41 -0.16 -21.19 -10.57
N ARG A 42 0.07 -20.02 -9.96
CA ARG A 42 -0.23 -18.72 -10.55
C ARG A 42 1.02 -17.98 -11.05
N GLY A 43 2.17 -18.65 -11.11
CA GLY A 43 3.40 -18.06 -11.61
C GLY A 43 3.97 -17.01 -10.65
N GLU A 44 4.21 -15.79 -11.14
CA GLU A 44 4.84 -14.71 -10.36
C GLU A 44 3.84 -13.85 -9.56
N ASP A 45 2.53 -14.11 -9.69
CA ASP A 45 1.50 -13.44 -8.90
C ASP A 45 1.60 -13.81 -7.41
N ALA A 46 1.15 -12.91 -6.53
CA ALA A 46 1.17 -13.10 -5.08
C ALA A 46 0.18 -14.16 -4.55
N ALA A 47 -0.56 -14.85 -5.43
CA ALA A 47 -1.54 -15.85 -5.01
C ALA A 47 -0.86 -17.14 -4.55
N ALA A 48 -1.43 -17.78 -3.53
CA ALA A 48 -0.98 -19.10 -3.10
C ALA A 48 -1.21 -20.14 -4.20
N ASP A 49 -0.25 -21.06 -4.36
CA ASP A 49 -0.44 -22.26 -5.18
C ASP A 49 -1.56 -23.13 -4.60
N ILE A 50 -2.21 -23.93 -5.43
CA ILE A 50 -3.31 -24.81 -5.02
C ILE A 50 -2.93 -26.26 -5.32
N VAL A 51 -3.13 -27.13 -4.34
CA VAL A 51 -3.06 -28.58 -4.52
C VAL A 51 -4.46 -29.15 -4.32
N LEU A 52 -4.96 -29.87 -5.32
CA LEU A 52 -6.24 -30.56 -5.31
C LEU A 52 -5.99 -32.06 -5.12
N LEU A 53 -6.64 -32.66 -4.12
CA LEU A 53 -6.60 -34.10 -3.87
C LEU A 53 -8.00 -34.70 -3.90
N ARG A 54 -8.17 -35.86 -4.52
CA ARG A 54 -9.43 -36.60 -4.50
C ARG A 54 -9.75 -37.05 -3.07
N ARG A 55 -11.00 -36.86 -2.67
CA ARG A 55 -11.56 -37.45 -1.44
C ARG A 55 -11.30 -38.96 -1.40
N GLY A 56 -10.83 -39.45 -0.26
CA GLY A 56 -10.43 -40.83 -0.04
C GLY A 56 -8.99 -41.17 -0.44
N SER A 57 -8.20 -40.18 -0.91
CA SER A 57 -6.81 -40.40 -1.32
C SER A 57 -5.95 -40.96 -0.19
N GLU A 58 -5.25 -42.07 -0.45
CA GLU A 58 -4.38 -42.73 0.53
C GLU A 58 -3.08 -41.95 0.81
N VAL A 59 -2.81 -40.90 0.04
CA VAL A 59 -1.71 -39.96 0.29
C VAL A 59 -1.95 -39.15 1.58
N LEU A 60 -3.22 -38.91 1.92
CA LEU A 60 -3.60 -38.18 3.12
C LEU A 60 -3.83 -39.12 4.31
N PRO A 61 -3.56 -38.67 5.55
CA PRO A 61 -3.94 -39.38 6.76
C PRO A 61 -5.44 -39.75 6.80
N ALA A 62 -5.78 -40.87 7.43
CA ALA A 62 -7.15 -41.40 7.49
C ALA A 62 -8.15 -40.37 8.05
N GLU A 63 -7.74 -39.58 9.03
CA GLU A 63 -8.55 -38.53 9.66
C GLU A 63 -8.85 -37.32 8.76
N GLN A 64 -8.12 -37.18 7.65
CA GLN A 64 -8.24 -36.07 6.70
C GLN A 64 -8.82 -36.50 5.35
N ARG A 65 -8.44 -37.69 4.85
CA ARG A 65 -8.64 -38.07 3.45
C ARG A 65 -10.10 -38.05 2.99
N ASP A 66 -11.04 -38.34 3.88
CA ASP A 66 -12.47 -38.37 3.55
C ASP A 66 -13.20 -37.03 3.81
N ARG A 67 -12.49 -36.01 4.32
CA ARG A 67 -13.05 -34.69 4.63
C ARG A 67 -12.85 -33.76 3.43
N GLN A 68 -13.95 -33.47 2.73
CA GLN A 68 -13.96 -32.46 1.67
C GLN A 68 -13.71 -31.06 2.26
N ALA A 69 -12.98 -30.23 1.51
CA ALA A 69 -12.77 -28.83 1.86
C ALA A 69 -14.12 -28.08 1.88
N THR A 70 -14.44 -27.47 3.01
CA THR A 70 -15.69 -26.70 3.21
C THR A 70 -15.48 -25.65 4.30
N GLY A 71 -16.33 -24.62 4.33
CA GLY A 71 -16.28 -23.55 5.33
C GLY A 71 -15.09 -22.60 5.19
N LEU A 72 -14.49 -22.51 3.99
CA LEU A 72 -13.38 -21.61 3.69
C LEU A 72 -13.71 -20.70 2.51
N ILE A 73 -13.11 -19.51 2.52
CA ILE A 73 -13.11 -18.57 1.40
C ILE A 73 -11.64 -18.34 1.02
N PHE A 74 -11.31 -18.59 -0.24
CA PHE A 74 -10.02 -18.21 -0.80
C PHE A 74 -10.13 -16.81 -1.40
N ALA A 75 -9.63 -15.81 -0.67
CA ALA A 75 -9.68 -14.41 -1.09
C ALA A 75 -8.44 -14.03 -1.92
N LEU A 76 -8.67 -13.40 -3.07
CA LEU A 76 -7.67 -12.85 -3.96
C LEU A 76 -7.87 -11.33 -4.04
N THR A 77 -6.86 -10.57 -3.60
CA THR A 77 -6.86 -9.13 -3.77
C THR A 77 -6.47 -8.79 -5.21
N VAL A 78 -7.31 -8.03 -5.90
CA VAL A 78 -7.16 -7.69 -7.31
C VAL A 78 -7.33 -6.18 -7.52
N THR A 79 -6.91 -5.73 -8.69
CA THR A 79 -7.16 -4.38 -9.20
C THR A 79 -8.11 -4.45 -10.40
N GLY A 80 -9.00 -3.48 -10.56
CA GLY A 80 -9.96 -3.43 -11.67
C GLY A 80 -11.06 -4.48 -11.56
N ILE A 81 -11.63 -4.65 -10.36
CA ILE A 81 -12.56 -5.74 -10.03
C ILE A 81 -13.80 -5.79 -10.93
N GLU A 82 -14.30 -4.64 -11.37
CA GLU A 82 -15.46 -4.54 -12.27
C GLU A 82 -15.16 -5.11 -13.67
N ALA A 83 -13.96 -4.84 -14.19
CA ALA A 83 -13.55 -5.39 -15.47
C ALA A 83 -13.36 -6.91 -15.38
N GLU A 84 -12.81 -7.37 -14.26
CA GLU A 84 -12.60 -8.78 -14.00
C GLU A 84 -13.92 -9.54 -13.79
N GLU A 85 -14.88 -8.96 -13.06
CA GLU A 85 -16.23 -9.54 -12.90
C GLU A 85 -16.92 -9.71 -14.25
N ARG A 86 -16.87 -8.67 -15.11
CA ARG A 86 -17.43 -8.72 -16.47
C ARG A 86 -16.77 -9.82 -17.31
N ARG A 87 -15.43 -9.89 -17.33
CA ARG A 87 -14.67 -10.93 -18.05
C ARG A 87 -15.09 -12.33 -17.60
N LEU A 88 -15.22 -12.54 -16.28
CA LEU A 88 -15.61 -13.81 -15.69
C LEU A 88 -17.05 -14.19 -16.04
N ARG A 89 -17.98 -13.23 -16.00
CA ARG A 89 -19.37 -13.46 -16.42
C ARG A 89 -19.47 -13.82 -17.90
N GLU A 90 -18.75 -13.11 -18.77
CA GLU A 90 -18.69 -13.41 -20.21
C GLU A 90 -18.08 -14.79 -20.50
N ALA A 91 -17.11 -15.21 -19.68
CA ALA A 91 -16.51 -16.54 -19.72
C ALA A 91 -17.40 -17.65 -19.10
N GLY A 92 -18.61 -17.32 -18.61
CA GLY A 92 -19.54 -18.27 -18.01
C GLY A 92 -19.17 -18.73 -16.59
N ALA A 93 -18.34 -17.97 -15.87
CA ALA A 93 -17.94 -18.33 -14.52
C ALA A 93 -19.14 -18.27 -13.55
N PRO A 94 -19.25 -19.21 -12.59
CA PRO A 94 -20.34 -19.28 -11.62
C PRO A 94 -20.19 -18.21 -10.52
N VAL A 95 -20.57 -16.96 -10.82
CA VAL A 95 -20.63 -15.87 -9.84
C VAL A 95 -21.81 -16.12 -8.88
N THR A 96 -21.51 -16.57 -7.67
CA THR A 96 -22.50 -16.94 -6.64
C THR A 96 -22.87 -15.78 -5.72
N MET A 97 -21.99 -14.78 -5.62
CA MET A 97 -22.31 -13.51 -4.98
C MET A 97 -21.92 -12.37 -5.91
N PRO A 98 -22.87 -11.53 -6.35
CA PRO A 98 -22.59 -10.45 -7.30
C PRO A 98 -21.67 -9.39 -6.68
N LEU A 99 -21.01 -8.61 -7.54
CA LEU A 99 -20.23 -7.46 -7.11
C LEU A 99 -21.05 -6.51 -6.25
N ARG A 100 -20.48 -6.19 -5.09
CA ARG A 100 -21.02 -5.23 -4.15
C ARG A 100 -19.90 -4.47 -3.44
N GLU A 101 -20.27 -3.35 -2.87
CA GLU A 101 -19.40 -2.51 -2.05
C GLU A 101 -19.89 -2.55 -0.60
N GLU A 102 -18.99 -2.82 0.32
CA GLU A 102 -19.24 -2.80 1.76
C GLU A 102 -19.00 -1.40 2.34
N PRO A 103 -19.67 -1.03 3.46
CA PRO A 103 -19.60 0.33 4.03
C PRO A 103 -18.20 0.81 4.42
N TRP A 104 -17.23 -0.08 4.55
CA TRP A 104 -15.83 0.22 4.89
C TRP A 104 -14.91 0.31 3.66
N GLY A 105 -15.47 0.43 2.46
CA GLY A 105 -14.72 0.64 1.21
C GLY A 105 -14.20 -0.65 0.57
N GLU A 106 -14.71 -1.82 0.94
CA GLU A 106 -14.33 -3.09 0.32
C GLU A 106 -15.27 -3.38 -0.86
N ARG A 107 -14.74 -3.53 -2.08
CA ARG A 107 -15.50 -4.05 -3.21
C ARG A 107 -15.16 -5.51 -3.41
N LEU A 108 -16.18 -6.35 -3.54
CA LEU A 108 -15.97 -7.78 -3.63
C LEU A 108 -17.08 -8.49 -4.40
N PHE A 109 -16.74 -9.65 -4.96
CA PHE A 109 -17.70 -10.64 -5.44
C PHE A 109 -17.16 -12.04 -5.19
N GLN A 110 -18.02 -13.05 -5.27
CA GLN A 110 -17.61 -14.45 -5.08
C GLN A 110 -18.00 -15.34 -6.25
N LEU A 111 -17.11 -16.28 -6.54
CA LEU A 111 -17.30 -17.42 -7.39
C LEU A 111 -17.35 -18.68 -6.52
N THR A 112 -18.03 -19.73 -7.00
CA THR A 112 -17.97 -21.03 -6.34
C THR A 112 -17.67 -22.11 -7.35
N ASP A 113 -16.62 -22.88 -7.10
CA ASP A 113 -16.26 -23.98 -7.98
C ASP A 113 -17.27 -25.15 -7.87
N PRO A 114 -17.21 -26.14 -8.78
CA PRO A 114 -18.14 -27.28 -8.75
C PRO A 114 -18.07 -28.15 -7.48
N ASN A 115 -16.99 -28.06 -6.70
CA ASN A 115 -16.83 -28.76 -5.43
C ASN A 115 -17.21 -27.91 -4.21
N GLY A 116 -17.72 -26.69 -4.41
CA GLY A 116 -18.17 -25.80 -3.34
C GLY A 116 -17.07 -24.93 -2.72
N ILE A 117 -15.89 -24.86 -3.33
CA ILE A 117 -14.81 -23.96 -2.90
C ILE A 117 -15.19 -22.54 -3.29
N VAL A 118 -15.29 -21.66 -2.30
CA VAL A 118 -15.59 -20.24 -2.51
C VAL A 118 -14.31 -19.48 -2.79
N VAL A 119 -14.27 -18.76 -3.91
CA VAL A 119 -13.20 -17.82 -4.25
C VAL A 119 -13.79 -16.41 -4.21
N GLN A 120 -13.20 -15.54 -3.39
CA GLN A 120 -13.58 -14.13 -3.31
C GLN A 120 -12.55 -13.29 -4.05
N LEU A 121 -12.99 -12.45 -4.98
CA LEU A 121 -12.16 -11.37 -5.47
C LEU A 121 -12.48 -10.14 -4.65
N VAL A 122 -11.44 -9.45 -4.19
CA VAL A 122 -11.57 -8.23 -3.39
C VAL A 122 -10.69 -7.13 -3.96
N GLU A 123 -11.25 -5.93 -4.06
CA GLU A 123 -10.53 -4.71 -4.34
C GLU A 123 -10.90 -3.72 -3.25
N TRP A 124 -9.89 -3.21 -2.56
CA TRP A 124 -10.10 -2.19 -1.54
C TRP A 124 -10.20 -0.85 -2.26
N ALA A 125 -11.29 -0.13 -2.06
CA ALA A 125 -11.31 1.29 -2.34
C ALA A 125 -10.16 1.92 -1.57
N THR A 126 -9.29 2.63 -2.27
CA THR A 126 -8.38 3.57 -1.63
C THR A 126 -9.23 4.45 -0.72
N PRO A 127 -8.92 4.58 0.59
CA PRO A 127 -9.73 5.39 1.49
C PRO A 127 -9.90 6.80 0.93
N ASP A 128 -11.15 7.16 0.57
CA ASP A 128 -11.57 8.46 0.01
C ASP A 128 -10.48 9.26 -0.70
N GLU A 129 -10.15 8.88 -1.94
CA GLU A 129 -9.65 9.84 -2.93
C GLU A 129 -10.85 10.50 -3.63
N PRO A 130 -11.03 11.84 -3.51
CA PRO A 130 -12.07 12.52 -4.27
C PRO A 130 -11.77 12.43 -5.78
N ALA A 131 -12.71 11.84 -6.51
CA ALA A 131 -12.81 11.69 -7.97
C ALA A 131 -11.78 12.48 -8.82
N GLN A 132 -10.83 11.77 -9.43
CA GLN A 132 -9.99 12.32 -10.48
C GLN A 132 -10.63 12.15 -11.86
N LYS A 133 -10.74 13.30 -12.54
CA LYS A 133 -10.98 13.43 -13.98
C LYS A 133 -9.76 12.89 -14.75
N THR A 134 -10.07 12.33 -15.91
CA THR A 134 -9.17 11.81 -16.93
C THR A 134 -8.02 12.76 -17.30
N GLU A 135 -6.77 12.34 -17.07
CA GLU A 135 -5.59 12.68 -17.89
C GLU A 135 -4.49 11.65 -17.58
N GLU A 136 -3.84 11.11 -18.61
CA GLU A 136 -2.85 10.01 -18.53
C GLU A 136 -1.70 10.36 -17.57
N ASP A 137 -1.61 9.67 -16.42
CA ASP A 137 -0.58 9.91 -15.42
C ASP A 137 0.76 9.27 -15.86
N PRO A 138 1.84 10.03 -16.06
CA PRO A 138 3.10 9.50 -16.54
C PRO A 138 3.75 8.58 -15.48
N ALA A 139 4.32 7.46 -15.92
CA ALA A 139 5.07 6.51 -15.08
C ALA A 139 6.26 7.14 -14.30
N MET A 140 6.64 8.38 -14.63
CA MET A 140 7.67 9.15 -13.94
C MET A 140 7.33 10.64 -13.99
N LEU A 141 7.25 11.28 -12.82
CA LEU A 141 7.05 12.71 -12.67
C LEU A 141 8.38 13.40 -12.34
N VAL A 142 8.83 14.32 -13.20
CA VAL A 142 9.98 15.20 -12.93
C VAL A 142 9.46 16.55 -12.49
N ILE A 143 9.67 16.89 -11.22
CA ILE A 143 9.15 18.14 -10.66
C ILE A 143 10.24 19.21 -10.63
N THR A 144 9.95 20.36 -11.23
CA THR A 144 10.84 21.53 -11.19
C THR A 144 10.43 22.44 -10.01
N PRO A 145 11.36 22.81 -9.10
CA PRO A 145 11.02 23.57 -7.90
C PRO A 145 10.60 25.03 -8.19
N THR A 146 9.63 25.54 -7.44
CA THR A 146 9.28 26.99 -7.39
C THR A 146 9.53 27.54 -5.98
N ALA A 147 10.21 28.69 -5.88
CA ALA A 147 10.65 29.27 -4.62
C ALA A 147 9.69 30.32 -4.05
N GLU A 148 9.47 30.30 -2.73
CA GLU A 148 8.74 31.33 -1.96
C GLU A 148 9.65 32.02 -0.91
N LYS A 149 9.27 33.23 -0.44
CA LYS A 149 10.16 34.12 0.35
C LYS A 149 10.03 33.97 1.88
N ASN A 150 11.20 34.07 2.54
CA ASN A 150 11.55 34.07 3.98
C ASN A 150 11.66 32.68 4.64
N ALA A 151 12.92 32.24 4.83
CA ALA A 151 13.35 30.84 4.82
C ALA A 151 12.82 30.16 3.54
N ARG A 152 13.71 29.92 2.57
CA ARG A 152 13.26 29.48 1.25
C ARG A 152 12.81 28.03 1.34
N MET A 153 11.51 27.83 1.54
CA MET A 153 10.86 26.55 1.43
C MET A 153 10.54 26.35 -0.05
N THR A 154 11.25 25.43 -0.70
CA THR A 154 11.03 25.16 -2.12
C THR A 154 10.41 23.78 -2.24
N GLY A 155 9.11 23.73 -2.52
CA GLY A 155 8.39 22.46 -2.73
C GLY A 155 9.00 21.66 -3.87
N LEU A 156 9.23 20.37 -3.62
CA LEU A 156 9.71 19.39 -4.59
C LEU A 156 8.55 18.45 -4.94
N ALA A 157 8.41 17.31 -4.27
CA ALA A 157 7.25 16.41 -4.43
C ALA A 157 6.13 16.79 -3.45
N ALA A 158 4.87 16.75 -3.88
CA ALA A 158 3.69 16.93 -3.04
C ALA A 158 2.42 16.52 -3.81
N PRO A 159 1.25 16.34 -3.18
CA PRO A 159 0.00 16.00 -3.87
C PRO A 159 -0.33 16.93 -5.05
N SER A 160 -0.14 18.23 -4.89
CA SER A 160 -0.37 19.24 -5.95
C SER A 160 0.57 19.08 -7.15
N ARG A 161 1.61 18.25 -7.03
CA ARG A 161 2.62 17.96 -8.04
C ARG A 161 2.72 16.46 -8.36
N GLY A 162 1.69 15.68 -8.00
CA GLY A 162 1.51 14.27 -8.38
C GLY A 162 2.16 13.24 -7.44
N SER A 163 2.69 13.64 -6.29
CA SER A 163 3.13 12.67 -5.27
C SER A 163 1.97 12.26 -4.37
N THR A 164 1.68 10.96 -4.30
CA THR A 164 0.53 10.43 -3.57
C THR A 164 0.81 10.16 -2.09
N GLU A 165 2.05 9.78 -1.74
CA GLU A 165 2.39 9.38 -0.36
C GLU A 165 3.21 10.42 0.39
N LEU A 166 4.16 11.06 -0.29
CA LEU A 166 5.22 11.86 0.33
C LEU A 166 5.19 13.29 -0.16
N SER A 167 5.45 14.22 0.76
CA SER A 167 5.79 15.59 0.43
C SER A 167 7.25 15.86 0.78
N THR A 168 7.98 16.43 -0.19
CA THR A 168 9.39 16.80 -0.04
C THR A 168 9.59 18.26 -0.40
N TRP A 169 10.52 18.92 0.29
CA TRP A 169 10.91 20.29 -0.02
C TRP A 169 12.35 20.54 0.41
N THR A 170 12.95 21.57 -0.18
CA THR A 170 14.22 22.12 0.31
C THR A 170 13.96 23.28 1.26
N VAL A 171 14.86 23.42 2.23
CA VAL A 171 14.89 24.51 3.20
C VAL A 171 16.22 25.22 3.02
N ALA A 172 16.20 26.54 2.81
CA ALA A 172 17.39 27.38 2.94
C ALA A 172 17.16 28.44 4.03
N MET A 173 18.06 28.48 5.01
CA MET A 173 18.03 29.43 6.12
C MET A 173 19.30 30.29 6.12
N GLU A 174 19.11 31.60 6.24
CA GLU A 174 20.21 32.56 6.43
C GLU A 174 20.79 32.44 7.85
N ALA A 175 22.06 32.83 7.99
CA ALA A 175 22.74 32.84 9.28
C ALA A 175 22.00 33.68 10.33
N GLY A 176 21.93 33.17 11.55
CA GLY A 176 21.27 33.79 12.70
C GLY A 176 19.75 33.71 12.71
N ARG A 177 19.10 33.05 11.74
CA ARG A 177 17.62 32.97 11.67
C ARG A 177 17.08 31.79 12.49
N SER A 178 15.93 32.00 13.12
CA SER A 178 15.13 30.94 13.73
C SER A 178 13.76 30.86 13.06
N GLY A 179 13.28 29.64 12.86
CA GLY A 179 11.87 29.40 12.54
C GLY A 179 10.97 29.61 13.77
N PRO A 180 9.64 29.71 13.58
CA PRO A 180 8.71 29.71 14.71
C PRO A 180 8.74 28.37 15.44
N GLU A 181 8.42 28.40 16.73
CA GLU A 181 8.09 27.17 17.45
C GLU A 181 6.79 26.57 16.90
N HIS A 182 6.80 25.28 16.62
CA HIS A 182 5.64 24.57 16.07
C HIS A 182 5.74 23.07 16.34
N SER A 183 4.63 22.35 16.22
CA SER A 183 4.58 20.89 16.11
C SER A 183 3.99 20.49 14.75
N VAL A 184 4.25 19.25 14.33
CA VAL A 184 3.71 18.71 13.07
C VAL A 184 3.09 17.35 13.33
N SER A 185 1.93 17.07 12.77
CA SER A 185 1.17 15.84 13.03
C SER A 185 1.82 14.56 12.51
N ARG A 186 2.87 14.69 11.70
CA ARG A 186 3.62 13.60 11.08
C ARG A 186 5.11 13.73 11.40
N GLU A 187 5.77 12.59 11.43
CA GLU A 187 7.22 12.51 11.47
C GLU A 187 7.83 13.26 10.28
N GLN A 188 8.97 13.90 10.50
CA GLN A 188 9.77 14.47 9.42
C GLN A 188 11.20 13.99 9.49
N VAL A 189 11.76 13.67 8.33
CA VAL A 189 13.18 13.38 8.17
C VAL A 189 13.83 14.57 7.48
N TRP A 190 14.86 15.14 8.12
CA TRP A 190 15.63 16.27 7.61
C TRP A 190 17.06 15.83 7.34
N THR A 191 17.53 15.97 6.12
CA THR A 191 18.93 15.76 5.73
C THR A 191 19.57 17.11 5.46
N VAL A 192 20.52 17.53 6.28
CA VAL A 192 21.25 18.79 6.09
C VAL A 192 22.23 18.60 4.94
N THR A 193 22.12 19.43 3.90
CA THR A 193 22.95 19.36 2.70
C THR A 193 24.11 20.35 2.74
N ALA A 194 23.95 21.46 3.47
CA ALA A 194 24.98 22.46 3.69
C ALA A 194 24.82 23.16 5.05
N GLY A 195 25.93 23.62 5.64
CA GLY A 195 25.92 24.37 6.89
C GLY A 195 25.63 23.53 8.13
N VAL A 196 25.08 24.19 9.16
CA VAL A 196 24.72 23.59 10.45
C VAL A 196 23.39 24.15 10.92
N LEU A 197 22.50 23.26 11.35
CA LEU A 197 21.26 23.60 12.06
C LEU A 197 21.39 23.25 13.55
N GLU A 198 20.83 24.09 14.39
CA GLU A 198 20.53 23.80 15.80
C GLU A 198 19.03 23.53 15.92
N VAL A 199 18.68 22.31 16.29
CA VAL A 199 17.27 21.87 16.36
C VAL A 199 16.92 21.56 17.81
N THR A 200 15.98 22.34 18.35
CA THR A 200 15.39 22.09 19.66
C THR A 200 14.10 21.31 19.46
N CYS A 201 13.96 20.14 20.07
CA CYS A 201 12.76 19.31 20.00
C CYS A 201 12.56 18.60 21.35
N GLY A 202 11.36 18.73 21.94
CA GLY A 202 11.05 18.10 23.23
C GLY A 202 11.97 18.55 24.37
N GLY A 203 12.45 19.80 24.33
CA GLY A 203 13.36 20.36 25.34
C GLY A 203 14.84 19.98 25.19
N ARG A 204 15.20 19.19 24.18
CA ARG A 204 16.61 18.88 23.85
C ARG A 204 17.04 19.62 22.60
N THR A 205 18.24 20.20 22.60
CA THR A 205 18.84 20.88 21.45
C THR A 205 20.00 20.08 20.90
N GLU A 206 20.00 19.82 19.61
CA GLU A 206 21.06 19.09 18.90
C GLU A 206 21.61 19.91 17.73
N LYS A 207 22.91 19.77 17.46
CA LYS A 207 23.56 20.33 16.26
C LYS A 207 23.59 19.27 15.16
N VAL A 208 23.12 19.64 13.97
CA VAL A 208 23.08 18.76 12.81
C VAL A 208 23.77 19.48 11.65
N ALA A 209 24.90 18.94 11.23
CA ALA A 209 25.75 19.49 10.18
C ALA A 209 25.50 18.82 8.82
N ALA A 210 26.03 19.42 7.76
CA ALA A 210 25.99 18.88 6.41
C ALA A 210 26.39 17.39 6.35
N GLY A 211 25.59 16.60 5.64
CA GLY A 211 25.73 15.14 5.54
C GLY A 211 25.07 14.35 6.67
N GLN A 212 24.55 15.02 7.71
CA GLN A 212 23.82 14.37 8.79
C GLN A 212 22.30 14.48 8.57
N THR A 213 21.60 13.49 9.12
CA THR A 213 20.15 13.39 9.06
C THR A 213 19.59 13.36 10.47
N LEU A 214 18.46 14.03 10.67
CA LEU A 214 17.71 13.99 11.92
C LEU A 214 16.26 13.57 11.65
N VAL A 215 15.67 12.87 12.62
CA VAL A 215 14.26 12.44 12.57
C VAL A 215 13.51 13.17 13.67
N LEU A 216 12.47 13.89 13.29
CA LEU A 216 11.63 14.67 14.20
C LEU A 216 10.32 13.93 14.42
N PRO A 217 10.01 13.52 15.66
CA PRO A 217 8.77 12.79 15.95
C PRO A 217 7.53 13.66 15.72
N PRO A 218 6.37 13.03 15.44
CA PRO A 218 5.10 13.74 15.30
C PRO A 218 4.68 14.36 16.63
N GLU A 219 3.92 15.46 16.54
CA GLU A 219 3.24 16.16 17.64
C GLU A 219 4.16 16.70 18.75
N VAL A 220 5.48 16.68 18.57
CA VAL A 220 6.45 17.25 19.52
C VAL A 220 6.80 18.68 19.12
N LEU A 221 6.72 19.60 20.08
CA LEU A 221 7.10 21.00 19.89
C LEU A 221 8.60 21.11 19.55
N ARG A 222 8.89 21.95 18.56
CA ARG A 222 10.23 22.10 18.02
C ARG A 222 10.50 23.48 17.44
N GLN A 223 11.78 23.82 17.39
CA GLN A 223 12.30 25.01 16.73
C GLN A 223 13.59 24.68 16.00
N VAL A 224 13.77 25.26 14.81
CA VAL A 224 15.00 25.15 14.03
C VAL A 224 15.68 26.52 14.01
N HIS A 225 16.94 26.56 14.41
CA HIS A 225 17.81 27.72 14.36
C HIS A 225 18.98 27.44 13.42
N ALA A 226 19.34 28.43 12.60
CA ALA A 226 20.48 28.36 11.69
C ALA A 226 21.57 29.31 12.21
N PRO A 227 22.53 28.84 13.04
CA PRO A 227 23.63 29.68 13.52
C PRO A 227 24.52 30.19 12.37
N GLN A 228 24.57 29.43 11.27
CA GLN A 228 25.21 29.78 10.00
C GLN A 228 24.20 29.57 8.87
N ALA A 229 24.50 30.05 7.66
CA ALA A 229 23.68 29.72 6.50
C ALA A 229 23.64 28.19 6.31
N ALA A 230 22.44 27.63 6.15
CA ALA A 230 22.23 26.20 6.11
C ALA A 230 21.15 25.81 5.11
N GLU A 231 21.32 24.63 4.52
CA GLU A 231 20.36 24.02 3.60
C GLU A 231 20.01 22.60 4.04
N ALA A 232 18.76 22.20 3.82
CA ALA A 232 18.30 20.84 4.12
C ALA A 232 17.23 20.36 3.14
N HIS A 233 17.16 19.05 2.95
CA HIS A 233 16.03 18.36 2.34
C HIS A 233 15.13 17.79 3.42
N VAL A 234 13.83 17.93 3.25
CA VAL A 234 12.83 17.43 4.19
C VAL A 234 11.86 16.52 3.47
N VAL A 235 11.50 15.42 4.12
CA VAL A 235 10.42 14.53 3.71
C VAL A 235 9.44 14.32 4.86
N MET A 236 8.17 14.24 4.49
CA MET A 236 7.04 13.99 5.38
C MET A 236 5.97 13.22 4.61
N ARG A 237 5.08 12.52 5.30
CA ARG A 237 3.83 12.04 4.68
C ARG A 237 2.97 13.22 4.22
N ALA A 238 2.32 13.09 3.08
CA ALA A 238 1.64 14.19 2.40
C ALA A 238 0.47 14.82 3.18
N ASP A 239 -0.11 14.11 4.16
CA ASP A 239 -1.25 14.57 4.98
C ASP A 239 -0.84 15.34 6.25
N GLY A 240 0.44 15.72 6.38
CA GLY A 240 0.93 16.40 7.57
C GLY A 240 0.45 17.85 7.72
N VAL A 241 0.04 18.22 8.94
CA VAL A 241 -0.39 19.57 9.32
C VAL A 241 0.47 20.12 10.45
N VAL A 242 0.58 21.45 10.51
CA VAL A 242 1.39 22.17 11.51
C VAL A 242 0.49 22.86 12.51
N ARG A 243 0.90 22.85 13.78
CA ARG A 243 0.30 23.63 14.86
C ARG A 243 1.35 24.58 15.43
N VAL A 244 0.99 25.84 15.60
CA VAL A 244 1.82 26.85 16.27
C VAL A 244 1.23 27.08 17.67
N PRO A 245 2.03 27.07 18.75
CA PRO A 245 1.52 27.40 20.07
C PRO A 245 0.79 28.75 20.09
N GLY A 246 -0.36 28.80 20.75
CA GLY A 246 -1.16 30.03 20.85
C GLY A 246 -2.08 30.30 19.67
N THR A 247 -2.13 29.43 18.66
CA THR A 247 -3.16 29.46 17.60
C THR A 247 -4.04 28.22 17.69
N GLU A 248 -5.37 28.37 17.62
CA GLU A 248 -6.29 27.22 17.65
C GLU A 248 -6.27 26.39 16.35
N ASP A 249 -5.87 27.00 15.23
CA ASP A 249 -5.93 26.37 13.91
C ASP A 249 -4.70 25.53 13.56
N THR A 250 -4.94 24.33 13.02
CA THR A 250 -3.96 23.60 12.21
C THR A 250 -3.81 24.23 10.84
N ARG A 251 -2.57 24.30 10.35
CA ARG A 251 -2.27 24.83 9.01
C ARG A 251 -1.61 23.75 8.16
N VAL A 252 -2.05 23.62 6.91
CA VAL A 252 -1.34 22.85 5.91
C VAL A 252 -0.09 23.63 5.47
N LEU A 253 1.03 22.94 5.26
CA LEU A 253 2.24 23.54 4.71
C LEU A 253 2.04 23.82 3.22
N PRO A 254 2.07 25.09 2.77
CA PRO A 254 1.81 25.43 1.37
C PRO A 254 2.72 24.71 0.37
N TRP A 255 3.99 24.51 0.74
CA TRP A 255 5.00 23.84 -0.09
C TRP A 255 4.93 22.31 -0.05
N ALA A 256 4.20 21.74 0.90
CA ALA A 256 4.00 20.29 1.04
C ALA A 256 2.60 19.84 0.59
N ARG A 257 1.78 20.77 0.08
CA ARG A 257 0.49 20.50 -0.53
C ARG A 257 0.66 20.09 -1.97
#